data_AF-A0A9Q9YTH8-F1
#
_entry.id   AF-A0A9Q9YTH8-F1
#
_cell.length_a   1.000
_cell.length_b   1.000
_cell.length_c   1.000
_cell.angle_alpha   90.00
_cell.angle_beta   90.00
_cell.angle_gamma   90.00
#
_symmetry.space_group_name_H-M   'P 1'
#
loop_
_entity.id
_entity.type
_entity.pdbx_description
1 polymer ?
#
loop_
_entity_poly.entity_id
_entity_poly.type
_entity_poly.pdbx_seq_one_letter_code
_entity_poly.pdbx_strand_id
1 'polypeptide(L)'
;MAMSIAHGGQSPCFLSELMYECLQKGPDNVKVKTEDITDEETRSQLQLILQAQTDSQLQDAVAQAASLISLAGHNVRITLENKQETALDLAHWYVLQRTRAPFERFRDGLTSLGVLDALQNYPVQSKCLFVKAEKALTANDVENLFQIIHSERGSNAFQAECRTMAFWQDYLQDAEIENNVSLEDVLVFFTGCDSIPALGFSPKPSLEFITCSRFPVANTCENILRIPVHAVYTSFRSDMDFAIRNSPGFGRA
;
A
#
# COMPACT_ATOMS: atom_id res chain seq x y z
N MET A 1 13.85 0.37 4.19
CA MET A 1 13.18 -0.54 3.22
C MET A 1 13.84 -1.91 3.19
N ALA A 2 15.10 -2.04 2.73
CA ALA A 2 15.76 -3.34 2.59
C ALA A 2 15.73 -4.20 3.86
N MET A 3 16.04 -3.61 5.02
CA MET A 3 15.93 -4.29 6.33
C MET A 3 14.54 -4.88 6.59
N SER A 4 13.47 -4.13 6.31
CA SER A 4 12.10 -4.61 6.53
C SER A 4 11.83 -5.86 5.69
N ILE A 5 12.15 -5.79 4.39
CA ILE A 5 11.92 -6.91 3.46
C ILE A 5 12.76 -8.13 3.85
N ALA A 6 14.07 -7.94 4.11
CA ALA A 6 14.98 -9.04 4.41
C ALA A 6 14.66 -9.76 5.73
N HIS A 7 14.02 -9.07 6.68
CA HIS A 7 13.69 -9.61 8.00
C HIS A 7 12.18 -9.87 8.20
N GLY A 8 11.37 -9.86 7.14
CA GLY A 8 9.94 -10.19 7.23
C GLY A 8 9.07 -9.12 7.89
N GLY A 9 9.56 -7.89 7.98
CA GLY A 9 8.77 -6.75 8.41
C GLY A 9 7.73 -6.32 7.38
N GLN A 10 7.02 -5.23 7.68
CA GLN A 10 5.98 -4.72 6.79
C GLN A 10 6.56 -4.33 5.42
N SER A 11 5.88 -4.77 4.37
CA SER A 11 6.24 -4.43 2.99
C SER A 11 5.90 -2.98 2.68
N PRO A 12 6.79 -2.22 2.02
CA PRO A 12 6.56 -0.81 1.72
C PRO A 12 5.33 -0.57 0.85
N CYS A 13 5.08 -1.40 -0.16
CA CYS A 13 3.85 -1.40 -0.96
C CYS A 13 3.37 -0.01 -1.47
N PHE A 14 4.28 0.94 -1.74
CA PHE A 14 3.93 2.30 -2.15
C PHE A 14 4.52 2.72 -3.51
N LEU A 15 5.33 1.86 -4.15
CA LEU A 15 5.93 2.17 -5.44
C LEU A 15 4.88 2.09 -6.56
N SER A 16 5.01 2.97 -7.54
CA SER A 16 4.27 2.86 -8.80
C SER A 16 4.81 1.71 -9.65
N GLU A 17 3.98 1.25 -10.59
CA GLU A 17 4.38 0.25 -11.60
C GLU A 17 5.65 0.68 -12.35
N LEU A 18 5.70 1.96 -12.78
CA LEU A 18 6.85 2.51 -13.49
C LEU A 18 8.13 2.44 -12.66
N MET A 19 8.07 2.85 -11.38
CA MET A 19 9.23 2.81 -10.49
C MET A 19 9.70 1.37 -10.24
N TYR A 20 8.76 0.44 -10.11
CA TYR A 20 9.07 -0.98 -9.96
C TYR A 20 9.75 -1.55 -11.22
N GLU A 21 9.27 -1.18 -12.41
CA GLU A 21 9.92 -1.55 -13.67
C GLU A 21 11.32 -0.94 -13.79
N CYS A 22 11.53 0.29 -13.32
CA CYS A 22 12.84 0.94 -13.29
C CYS A 22 13.83 0.21 -12.38
N LEU A 23 13.39 -0.32 -11.23
CA LEU A 23 14.25 -1.15 -10.38
C LEU A 23 14.67 -2.45 -11.07
N GLN A 24 13.80 -3.02 -11.90
CA GLN A 24 14.09 -4.24 -12.65
C GLN A 24 15.11 -3.99 -13.77
N LYS A 25 14.83 -3.02 -14.65
CA LYS A 25 15.52 -2.87 -15.94
C LYS A 25 16.51 -1.70 -15.98
N GLY A 26 16.48 -0.83 -14.98
CA GLY A 26 17.16 0.46 -14.98
C GLY A 26 16.34 1.56 -15.67
N PRO A 27 16.60 2.84 -15.33
CA PRO A 27 15.77 3.97 -15.76
C PRO A 27 15.88 4.27 -17.25
N ASP A 28 16.98 3.85 -17.89
CA ASP A 28 17.22 4.07 -19.32
C ASP A 28 16.49 3.03 -20.20
N ASN A 29 15.97 1.94 -19.63
CA ASN A 29 15.30 0.85 -20.36
C ASN A 29 13.77 0.81 -20.15
N VAL A 30 13.21 1.85 -19.54
CA VAL A 30 11.77 1.96 -19.24
C VAL A 30 11.15 3.07 -20.06
N LYS A 31 9.96 2.79 -20.61
CA LYS A 31 9.19 3.76 -21.40
C LYS A 31 8.27 4.54 -20.47
N VAL A 32 8.52 5.84 -20.39
CA VAL A 32 7.67 6.78 -19.64
C VAL A 32 6.59 7.33 -20.57
N LYS A 33 5.38 7.48 -20.05
CA LYS A 33 4.28 8.17 -20.71
C LYS A 33 3.95 9.46 -19.98
N THR A 34 3.18 10.33 -20.62
CA THR A 34 2.75 11.58 -19.98
C THR A 34 1.82 11.31 -18.80
N GLU A 35 1.08 10.21 -18.78
CA GLU A 35 0.22 9.82 -17.66
C GLU A 35 1.01 9.48 -16.38
N ASP A 36 2.30 9.13 -16.51
CA ASP A 36 3.15 8.81 -15.36
C ASP A 36 3.60 10.06 -14.58
N ILE A 37 3.41 11.25 -15.14
CA ILE A 37 3.69 12.52 -14.47
C ILE A 37 2.57 12.80 -13.47
N THR A 38 2.87 12.82 -12.18
CA THR A 38 1.86 13.10 -11.13
C THR A 38 1.48 14.57 -11.01
N ASP A 39 2.35 15.48 -11.44
CA ASP A 39 2.13 16.92 -11.42
C ASP A 39 1.17 17.33 -12.56
N GLU A 40 -0.04 17.76 -12.20
CA GLU A 40 -1.10 18.05 -13.17
C GLU A 40 -0.73 19.19 -14.13
N GLU A 41 0.01 20.19 -13.66
CA GLU A 41 0.44 21.33 -14.49
C GLU A 41 1.42 20.85 -15.58
N THR A 42 2.49 20.16 -15.17
CA THR A 42 3.49 19.59 -16.07
C THR A 42 2.84 18.60 -17.06
N ARG A 43 1.94 17.74 -16.57
CA ARG A 43 1.20 16.79 -17.42
C ARG A 43 0.37 17.52 -18.46
N SER A 44 -0.38 18.54 -18.05
CA SER A 44 -1.24 19.34 -18.93
C SER A 44 -0.42 20.06 -20.01
N GLN A 45 0.73 20.63 -19.66
CA GLN A 45 1.64 21.28 -20.61
C GLN A 45 2.11 20.30 -21.72
N LEU A 46 2.52 19.08 -21.35
CA LEU A 46 2.93 18.08 -22.34
C LEU A 46 1.76 17.56 -23.17
N GLN A 47 0.57 17.42 -22.58
CA GLN A 47 -0.64 17.04 -23.31
C GLN A 47 -1.03 18.10 -24.34
N LEU A 48 -0.90 19.39 -24.03
CA LEU A 48 -1.15 20.47 -25.01
C LEU A 48 -0.21 20.37 -26.22
N ILE A 49 1.10 20.09 -25.99
CA ILE A 49 2.06 19.85 -27.07
C ILE A 49 1.61 18.66 -27.93
N LEU A 50 1.22 17.54 -27.31
CA LEU A 50 0.77 16.34 -28.02
C LEU A 50 -0.51 16.59 -28.84
N GLN A 51 -1.45 17.36 -28.30
CA GLN A 51 -2.75 17.60 -28.90
C GLN A 51 -2.74 18.68 -30.00
N ALA A 52 -1.72 19.55 -30.04
CA ALA A 52 -1.61 20.62 -31.03
C ALA A 52 -1.70 20.11 -32.48
N GLN A 53 -2.62 20.63 -33.28
CA GLN A 53 -2.83 20.23 -34.68
C GLN A 53 -2.30 21.24 -35.69
N THR A 54 -2.03 22.48 -35.25
CA THR A 54 -1.52 23.57 -36.09
C THR A 54 -0.25 24.16 -35.51
N ASP A 55 0.58 24.82 -36.34
CA ASP A 55 1.78 25.51 -35.86
C ASP A 55 1.48 26.58 -34.80
N SER A 56 0.36 27.29 -34.92
CA SER A 56 -0.05 28.29 -33.91
C SER A 56 -0.34 27.64 -32.56
N GLN A 57 -1.13 26.55 -32.55
CA GLN A 57 -1.42 25.81 -31.31
C GLN A 57 -0.15 25.23 -30.69
N LEU A 58 0.76 24.73 -31.54
CA LEU A 58 2.03 24.17 -31.07
C LEU A 58 2.91 25.27 -30.46
N GLN A 59 3.01 26.44 -31.08
CA GLN A 59 3.77 27.57 -30.54
C GLN A 59 3.26 28.00 -29.17
N ASP A 60 1.94 28.10 -29.00
CA ASP A 60 1.33 28.46 -27.72
C ASP A 60 1.58 27.38 -26.65
N ALA A 61 1.52 26.11 -27.01
CA ALA A 61 1.80 24.99 -26.09
C ALA A 61 3.28 24.95 -25.68
N VAL A 62 4.20 25.16 -26.63
CA VAL A 62 5.65 25.23 -26.37
C VAL A 62 6.00 26.44 -25.49
N ALA A 63 5.34 27.58 -25.70
CA ALA A 63 5.52 28.75 -24.83
C ALA A 63 5.06 28.48 -23.39
N GLN A 64 3.94 27.77 -23.21
CA GLN A 64 3.46 27.36 -21.90
C GLN A 64 4.41 26.38 -21.20
N ALA A 65 5.04 25.48 -21.94
CA ALA A 65 6.00 24.49 -21.42
C ALA A 65 7.46 25.00 -21.38
N ALA A 66 7.71 26.29 -21.62
CA ALA A 66 9.06 26.82 -21.84
C ALA A 66 10.02 26.57 -20.66
N SER A 67 9.53 26.67 -19.43
CA SER A 67 10.32 26.40 -18.23
C SER A 67 10.76 24.93 -18.17
N LEU A 68 9.83 23.99 -18.39
CA LEU A 68 10.08 22.56 -18.43
C LEU A 68 11.09 22.19 -19.52
N ILE A 69 10.89 22.70 -20.73
CA ILE A 69 11.77 22.49 -21.90
C ILE A 69 13.18 22.99 -21.60
N SER A 70 13.30 24.18 -21.00
CA SER A 70 14.59 24.79 -20.63
C SER A 70 15.30 23.98 -19.54
N LEU A 71 14.60 23.55 -18.51
CA LEU A 71 15.13 22.71 -17.43
C LEU A 71 15.61 21.35 -17.95
N ALA A 72 14.89 20.77 -18.91
CA ALA A 72 15.27 19.54 -19.58
C ALA A 72 16.47 19.70 -20.52
N GLY A 73 16.88 20.94 -20.83
CA GLY A 73 17.96 21.21 -21.78
C GLY A 73 17.60 20.83 -23.22
N HIS A 74 16.30 20.79 -23.56
CA HIS A 74 15.85 20.45 -24.90
C HIS A 74 16.09 21.63 -25.85
N ASN A 75 17.04 21.46 -26.78
CA ASN A 75 17.51 22.53 -27.67
C ASN A 75 17.04 22.38 -29.12
N VAL A 76 16.23 21.36 -29.42
CA VAL A 76 15.68 21.12 -30.76
C VAL A 76 14.38 21.90 -30.92
N ARG A 77 14.16 22.45 -32.12
CA ARG A 77 12.89 23.10 -32.43
C ARG A 77 11.78 22.05 -32.46
N ILE A 78 10.74 22.28 -31.66
CA ILE A 78 9.56 21.44 -31.61
C ILE A 78 8.65 21.78 -32.80
N THR A 79 8.28 20.76 -33.58
CA THR A 79 7.45 20.82 -34.79
C THR A 79 6.31 19.81 -34.70
N LEU A 80 5.32 19.92 -35.58
CA LEU A 80 4.21 18.95 -35.62
C LEU A 80 4.67 17.51 -35.92
N GLU A 81 5.84 17.35 -36.54
CA GLU A 81 6.43 16.05 -36.89
C GLU A 81 7.12 15.39 -35.69
N ASN A 82 7.81 16.16 -34.85
CA ASN A 82 8.59 15.62 -33.72
C ASN A 82 7.93 15.78 -32.34
N LYS A 83 6.80 16.50 -32.24
CA LYS A 83 6.11 16.77 -30.96
C LYS A 83 5.85 15.54 -30.10
N GLN A 84 5.62 14.37 -30.72
CA GLN A 84 5.36 13.12 -30.01
C GLN A 84 6.63 12.63 -29.30
N GLU A 85 7.74 12.57 -30.03
CA GLU A 85 9.04 12.19 -29.50
C GLU A 85 9.48 13.20 -28.42
N THR A 86 9.37 14.49 -28.70
CA THR A 86 9.73 15.53 -27.73
C THR A 86 8.91 15.42 -26.43
N ALA A 87 7.60 15.20 -26.51
CA ALA A 87 6.78 15.07 -25.29
C ALA A 87 7.16 13.83 -24.47
N LEU A 88 7.51 12.72 -25.13
CA LEU A 88 7.99 11.51 -24.45
C LEU A 88 9.36 11.72 -23.81
N ASP A 89 10.28 12.41 -24.50
CA ASP A 89 11.61 12.75 -23.95
C ASP A 89 11.49 13.67 -22.73
N LEU A 90 10.62 14.68 -22.80
CA LEU A 90 10.35 15.58 -21.67
C LEU A 90 9.72 14.84 -20.50
N ALA A 91 8.81 13.90 -20.77
CA ALA A 91 8.23 13.05 -19.73
C ALA A 91 9.29 12.13 -19.10
N HIS A 92 10.14 11.49 -19.91
CA HIS A 92 11.24 10.66 -19.42
C HIS A 92 12.21 11.45 -18.54
N TRP A 93 12.58 12.63 -19.00
CA TRP A 93 13.43 13.53 -18.22
C TRP A 93 12.79 13.91 -16.88
N TYR A 94 11.52 14.31 -16.92
CA TYR A 94 10.80 14.78 -15.73
C TYR A 94 10.59 13.66 -14.70
N VAL A 95 10.28 12.45 -15.15
CA VAL A 95 9.95 11.36 -14.22
C VAL A 95 11.20 10.63 -13.74
N LEU A 96 12.19 10.40 -14.61
CA LEU A 96 13.33 9.54 -14.30
C LEU A 96 14.67 10.28 -14.24
N GLN A 97 14.99 11.15 -15.21
CA GLN A 97 16.32 11.75 -15.25
C GLN A 97 16.54 12.82 -14.18
N ARG A 98 15.55 13.67 -13.90
CA ARG A 98 15.68 14.69 -12.85
C ARG A 98 15.90 14.09 -11.46
N THR A 99 15.42 12.86 -11.24
CA THR A 99 15.54 12.10 -9.99
C THR A 99 16.59 10.99 -10.07
N ARG A 100 17.47 10.99 -11.07
CA ARG A 100 18.45 9.90 -11.28
C ARG A 100 19.35 9.70 -10.06
N ALA A 101 19.93 10.77 -9.52
CA ALA A 101 20.83 10.67 -8.37
C ALA A 101 20.17 10.03 -7.12
N PRO A 102 19.01 10.50 -6.63
CA PRO A 102 18.34 9.83 -5.52
C PRO A 102 17.84 8.42 -5.87
N PHE A 103 17.44 8.17 -7.12
CA PHE A 103 17.05 6.83 -7.57
C PHE A 103 18.21 5.82 -7.50
N GLU A 104 19.41 6.20 -7.94
CA GLU A 104 20.58 5.30 -7.83
C GLU A 104 20.93 5.03 -6.36
N ARG A 105 20.85 6.04 -5.49
CA ARG A 105 21.07 5.84 -4.04
C ARG A 105 20.01 4.96 -3.39
N PHE A 106 18.78 5.05 -3.86
CA PHE A 106 17.72 4.15 -3.46
C PHE A 106 18.01 2.70 -3.90
N ARG A 107 18.46 2.48 -5.15
CA ARG A 107 18.91 1.16 -5.63
C ARG A 107 20.04 0.59 -4.80
N ASP A 108 21.06 1.40 -4.51
CA ASP A 108 22.19 0.99 -3.70
C ASP A 108 21.77 0.56 -2.27
N GLY A 109 20.79 1.27 -1.71
CA GLY A 109 20.18 0.89 -0.44
C GLY A 109 19.52 -0.50 -0.48
N LEU A 110 18.89 -0.87 -1.60
CA LEU A 110 18.29 -2.19 -1.81
C LEU A 110 19.35 -3.29 -2.03
N THR A 111 20.49 -2.95 -2.64
CA THR A 111 21.61 -3.89 -2.82
C THR A 111 22.24 -4.32 -1.49
N SER A 112 22.20 -3.47 -0.46
CA SER A 112 22.82 -3.73 0.86
C SER A 112 22.47 -5.10 1.49
N LEU A 113 21.28 -5.64 1.19
CA LEU A 113 20.81 -6.95 1.68
C LEU A 113 20.35 -7.88 0.54
N GLY A 114 20.81 -7.64 -0.70
CA GLY A 114 20.44 -8.45 -1.87
C GLY A 114 18.98 -8.32 -2.30
N VAL A 115 18.26 -7.31 -1.82
CA VAL A 115 16.84 -7.11 -2.15
C VAL A 115 16.67 -6.70 -3.62
N LEU A 116 17.60 -5.90 -4.15
CA LEU A 116 17.59 -5.53 -5.57
C LEU A 116 17.82 -6.77 -6.46
N ASP A 117 18.78 -7.63 -6.10
CA ASP A 117 19.06 -8.86 -6.83
C ASP A 117 17.86 -9.82 -6.80
N ALA A 118 17.21 -9.96 -5.65
CA ALA A 118 16.00 -10.78 -5.53
C ALA A 118 14.87 -10.24 -6.41
N LEU A 119 14.64 -8.91 -6.40
CA LEU A 119 13.64 -8.24 -7.22
C LEU A 119 13.91 -8.47 -8.72
N GLN A 120 15.17 -8.40 -9.16
CA GLN A 120 15.53 -8.57 -10.56
C GLN A 120 15.44 -10.04 -11.03
N ASN A 121 15.75 -11.00 -10.16
CA ASN A 121 15.65 -12.43 -10.48
C ASN A 121 14.21 -12.97 -10.38
N TYR A 122 13.37 -12.37 -9.53
CA TYR A 122 12.00 -12.82 -9.26
C TYR A 122 10.98 -11.67 -9.33
N PRO A 123 10.89 -10.93 -10.45
CA PRO A 123 10.12 -9.68 -10.54
C PRO A 123 8.61 -9.87 -10.39
N VAL A 124 8.06 -11.04 -10.72
CA VAL A 124 6.62 -11.28 -10.55
C VAL A 124 6.30 -11.53 -9.07
N GLN A 125 7.12 -12.34 -8.41
CA GLN A 125 6.92 -12.75 -7.01
C GLN A 125 7.24 -11.60 -6.05
N SER A 126 8.26 -10.79 -6.35
CA SER A 126 8.65 -9.67 -5.49
C SER A 126 7.73 -8.47 -5.61
N LYS A 127 6.90 -8.38 -6.65
CA LYS A 127 6.07 -7.19 -6.94
C LYS A 127 5.17 -6.80 -5.77
N CYS A 128 4.53 -7.77 -5.12
CA CYS A 128 3.65 -7.55 -3.97
C CYS A 128 4.35 -6.94 -2.75
N LEU A 129 5.69 -6.94 -2.70
CA LEU A 129 6.46 -6.31 -1.63
C LEU A 129 6.62 -4.80 -1.84
N PHE A 130 6.51 -4.33 -3.08
CA PHE A 130 6.86 -2.95 -3.46
C PHE A 130 5.69 -2.15 -3.98
N VAL A 131 4.82 -2.79 -4.76
CA VAL A 131 3.65 -2.17 -5.38
C VAL A 131 2.41 -2.58 -4.61
N LYS A 132 1.56 -1.62 -4.26
CA LYS A 132 0.30 -1.91 -3.56
C LYS A 132 -0.52 -2.89 -4.37
N ALA A 133 -0.92 -4.01 -3.76
CA ALA A 133 -1.86 -4.92 -4.39
C ALA A 133 -3.24 -4.24 -4.50
N GLU A 134 -3.91 -4.41 -5.63
CA GLU A 134 -5.31 -3.97 -5.79
C GLU A 134 -6.28 -4.83 -4.96
N LYS A 135 -5.85 -6.01 -4.50
CA LYS A 135 -6.68 -6.92 -3.71
C LYS A 135 -6.90 -6.34 -2.31
N ALA A 136 -8.14 -6.00 -2.00
CA ALA A 136 -8.57 -5.65 -0.64
C ALA A 136 -8.49 -6.86 0.30
N LEU A 137 -8.33 -6.58 1.59
CA LEU A 137 -8.37 -7.59 2.63
C LEU A 137 -9.80 -8.17 2.71
N THR A 138 -9.92 -9.48 2.94
CA THR A 138 -11.23 -10.15 3.14
C THR A 138 -11.39 -10.63 4.57
N ALA A 139 -12.62 -10.84 5.02
CA ALA A 139 -12.93 -11.38 6.34
C ALA A 139 -12.21 -12.72 6.56
N ASN A 140 -12.20 -13.57 5.52
CA ASN A 140 -11.50 -14.85 5.54
C ASN A 140 -9.98 -14.70 5.64
N ASP A 141 -9.39 -13.68 4.99
CA ASP A 141 -7.95 -13.41 5.12
C ASP A 141 -7.60 -13.06 6.58
N VAL A 142 -8.42 -12.26 7.27
CA VAL A 142 -8.22 -11.90 8.69
C VAL A 142 -8.50 -13.07 9.63
N GLU A 143 -9.59 -13.81 9.41
CA GLU A 143 -9.97 -14.95 10.24
C GLU A 143 -8.85 -16.01 10.29
N ASN A 144 -8.25 -16.32 9.14
CA ASN A 144 -7.21 -17.35 9.03
C ASN A 144 -5.86 -16.96 9.66
N LEU A 145 -5.69 -15.71 10.11
CA LEU A 145 -4.48 -15.29 10.82
C LEU A 145 -4.36 -15.94 12.20
N PHE A 146 -5.50 -16.15 12.86
CA PHE A 146 -5.52 -16.41 14.29
C PHE A 146 -5.33 -17.89 14.64
N GLN A 147 -4.55 -18.11 15.71
CA GLN A 147 -4.70 -19.29 16.55
C GLN A 147 -5.72 -18.98 17.65
N ILE A 148 -6.84 -19.69 17.67
CA ILE A 148 -7.89 -19.47 18.67
C ILE A 148 -7.52 -20.19 19.98
N ILE A 149 -7.55 -19.46 21.09
CA ILE A 149 -7.27 -19.97 22.44
C ILE A 149 -8.58 -20.09 23.21
N HIS A 150 -9.06 -21.32 23.35
CA HIS A 150 -10.29 -21.63 24.05
C HIS A 150 -10.06 -22.10 25.49
N SER A 151 -11.07 -21.87 26.33
CA SER A 151 -11.22 -22.57 27.61
C SER A 151 -11.44 -24.07 27.42
N GLU A 152 -11.38 -24.82 28.53
CA GLU A 152 -11.59 -26.27 28.52
C GLU A 152 -12.93 -26.66 27.87
N ARG A 153 -12.87 -27.63 26.94
CA ARG A 153 -14.05 -28.14 26.24
C ARG A 153 -15.07 -28.68 27.22
N GLY A 154 -16.33 -28.29 27.03
CA GLY A 154 -17.44 -28.69 27.89
C GLY A 154 -17.71 -27.74 29.06
N SER A 155 -16.85 -26.76 29.30
CA SER A 155 -17.12 -25.70 30.28
C SER A 155 -18.20 -24.71 29.79
N ASN A 156 -18.85 -24.02 30.73
CA ASN A 156 -19.76 -22.92 30.41
C ASN A 156 -19.02 -21.77 29.68
N ALA A 157 -17.74 -21.56 30.00
CA ALA A 157 -16.88 -20.60 29.32
C ALA A 157 -16.74 -20.96 27.84
N PHE A 158 -16.36 -22.21 27.54
CA PHE A 158 -16.22 -22.69 26.16
C PHE A 158 -17.50 -22.49 25.33
N GLN A 159 -18.68 -22.76 25.89
CA GLN A 159 -19.95 -22.52 25.18
C GLN A 159 -20.18 -21.04 24.87
N ALA A 160 -19.79 -20.14 25.78
CA ALA A 160 -19.89 -18.70 25.55
C ALA A 160 -18.88 -18.23 24.50
N GLU A 161 -17.65 -18.72 24.55
CA GLU A 161 -16.59 -18.45 23.57
C GLU A 161 -16.99 -18.90 22.16
N CYS A 162 -17.60 -20.08 21.99
CA CYS A 162 -18.10 -20.52 20.67
C CYS A 162 -19.12 -19.56 20.08
N ARG A 163 -20.02 -18.99 20.90
CA ARG A 163 -20.96 -17.96 20.41
C ARG A 163 -20.23 -16.66 20.07
N THR A 164 -19.30 -16.23 20.92
CA THR A 164 -18.49 -15.03 20.66
C THR A 164 -17.64 -15.19 19.41
N MET A 165 -17.17 -16.39 19.09
CA MET A 165 -16.49 -16.68 17.82
C MET A 165 -17.41 -16.49 16.61
N ALA A 166 -18.67 -16.91 16.70
CA ALA A 166 -19.65 -16.63 15.64
C ALA A 166 -19.87 -15.11 15.46
N PHE A 167 -19.98 -14.37 16.57
CA PHE A 167 -20.07 -12.90 16.51
C PHE A 167 -18.82 -12.26 15.91
N TRP A 168 -17.63 -12.81 16.17
CA TRP A 168 -16.40 -12.35 15.54
C TRP A 168 -16.40 -12.56 14.02
N GLN A 169 -16.85 -13.73 13.55
CA GLN A 169 -16.97 -14.03 12.12
C GLN A 169 -17.97 -13.10 11.43
N ASP A 170 -19.14 -12.88 12.04
CA ASP A 170 -20.16 -11.95 11.54
C ASP A 170 -19.60 -10.51 11.51
N TYR A 171 -18.85 -10.11 12.54
CA TYR A 171 -18.22 -8.79 12.61
C TYR A 171 -17.19 -8.56 11.52
N LEU A 172 -16.37 -9.56 11.19
CA LEU A 172 -15.43 -9.46 10.08
C LEU A 172 -16.14 -9.32 8.73
N GLN A 173 -17.26 -10.03 8.52
CA GLN A 173 -18.07 -9.87 7.31
C GLN A 173 -18.69 -8.48 7.22
N ASP A 174 -19.22 -7.96 8.32
CA ASP A 174 -19.72 -6.58 8.39
C ASP A 174 -18.60 -5.58 8.07
N ALA A 175 -17.39 -5.75 8.63
CA ALA A 175 -16.23 -4.88 8.38
C ALA A 175 -15.67 -4.95 6.95
N GLU A 176 -15.92 -6.05 6.22
CA GLU A 176 -15.57 -6.18 4.81
C GLU A 176 -16.51 -5.36 3.90
N ILE A 177 -17.77 -5.21 4.30
CA ILE A 177 -18.83 -4.61 3.48
C ILE A 177 -19.12 -3.16 3.91
N GLU A 178 -19.06 -2.86 5.20
CA GLU A 178 -19.45 -1.59 5.80
C GLU A 178 -18.25 -0.66 6.08
N ASN A 179 -18.49 0.65 5.99
CA ASN A 179 -17.42 1.67 6.11
C ASN A 179 -17.22 2.22 7.54
N ASN A 180 -17.76 1.59 8.59
CA ASN A 180 -17.60 2.13 9.97
C ASN A 180 -16.24 1.79 10.57
N VAL A 181 -15.84 0.52 10.44
CA VAL A 181 -14.52 -0.02 10.79
C VAL A 181 -14.12 -0.97 9.68
N SER A 182 -12.99 -0.73 9.02
CA SER A 182 -12.48 -1.60 7.96
C SER A 182 -11.71 -2.79 8.54
N LEU A 183 -11.50 -3.82 7.72
CA LEU A 183 -10.62 -4.94 8.08
C LEU A 183 -9.17 -4.48 8.33
N GLU A 184 -8.71 -3.45 7.63
CA GLU A 184 -7.41 -2.82 7.89
C GLU A 184 -7.37 -2.14 9.27
N ASP A 185 -8.44 -1.50 9.72
CA ASP A 185 -8.51 -0.91 11.05
C ASP A 185 -8.49 -1.98 12.14
N VAL A 186 -9.17 -3.11 11.91
CA VAL A 186 -9.08 -4.29 12.77
C VAL A 186 -7.64 -4.80 12.82
N LEU A 187 -6.97 -4.94 11.68
CA LEU A 187 -5.59 -5.42 11.61
C LEU A 187 -4.62 -4.50 12.34
N VAL A 188 -4.75 -3.18 12.15
CA VAL A 188 -3.96 -2.16 12.85
C VAL A 188 -4.19 -2.25 14.35
N PHE A 189 -5.42 -2.47 14.80
CA PHE A 189 -5.74 -2.52 16.22
C PHE A 189 -4.93 -3.58 16.98
N PHE A 190 -4.76 -4.78 16.42
CA PHE A 190 -4.06 -5.87 17.13
C PHE A 190 -2.62 -6.16 16.66
N THR A 191 -2.18 -5.62 15.52
CA THR A 191 -0.81 -5.82 15.00
C THR A 191 -0.02 -4.53 14.81
N GLY A 192 -0.71 -3.39 14.72
CA GLY A 192 -0.12 -2.13 14.28
C GLY A 192 0.16 -2.05 12.77
N CYS A 193 -0.11 -3.11 12.00
CA CYS A 193 0.04 -3.16 10.55
C CYS A 193 -1.31 -2.99 9.85
N ASP A 194 -1.32 -2.28 8.73
CA ASP A 194 -2.51 -2.10 7.88
C ASP A 194 -2.59 -3.11 6.73
N SER A 195 -1.68 -4.07 6.72
CA SER A 195 -1.58 -5.13 5.71
C SER A 195 -0.87 -6.34 6.31
N ILE A 196 -1.20 -7.52 5.81
CA ILE A 196 -0.54 -8.76 6.22
C ILE A 196 0.88 -8.77 5.61
N PRO A 197 1.95 -8.91 6.41
CA PRO A 197 3.31 -9.01 5.89
C PRO A 197 3.45 -10.20 4.95
N ALA A 198 4.33 -10.10 3.95
CA ALA A 198 4.48 -11.16 2.95
C ALA A 198 4.98 -12.50 3.51
N LEU A 199 5.71 -12.48 4.63
CA LEU A 199 6.12 -13.69 5.36
C LEU A 199 5.12 -14.08 6.46
N GLY A 200 4.00 -13.38 6.57
CA GLY A 200 3.06 -13.49 7.68
C GLY A 200 3.57 -12.80 8.95
N PHE A 201 2.77 -12.86 10.00
CA PHE A 201 3.11 -12.29 11.31
C PHE A 201 3.94 -13.28 12.14
N SER A 202 4.95 -12.74 12.83
CA SER A 202 5.74 -13.46 13.83
C SER A 202 5.90 -12.56 15.07
N PRO A 203 5.34 -12.93 16.24
CA PRO A 203 4.67 -14.21 16.54
C PRO A 203 3.33 -14.38 15.81
N LYS A 204 2.85 -15.63 15.69
CA LYS A 204 1.56 -15.93 15.06
C LYS A 204 0.42 -15.25 15.85
N PRO A 205 -0.51 -14.56 15.19
CA PRO A 205 -1.64 -13.93 15.86
C PRO A 205 -2.46 -14.92 16.67
N SER A 206 -2.92 -14.49 17.83
CA SER A 206 -3.81 -15.29 18.68
C SER A 206 -5.05 -14.52 19.07
N LEU A 207 -6.16 -15.24 19.16
CA LEU A 207 -7.45 -14.71 19.58
C LEU A 207 -7.83 -15.37 20.89
N GLU A 208 -8.02 -14.55 21.91
CA GLU A 208 -8.44 -14.95 23.25
C GLU A 208 -9.79 -14.29 23.61
N PHE A 209 -10.44 -14.83 24.63
CA PHE A 209 -11.73 -14.34 25.10
C PHE A 209 -11.59 -13.71 26.49
N ILE A 210 -12.24 -12.57 26.71
CA ILE A 210 -12.22 -11.87 28.00
C ILE A 210 -13.63 -11.62 28.53
N THR A 211 -13.81 -11.86 29.83
CA THR A 211 -15.08 -11.65 30.54
C THR A 211 -15.03 -10.48 31.52
N CYS A 212 -13.82 -10.02 31.86
CA CYS A 212 -13.59 -8.95 32.83
C CYS A 212 -13.52 -7.54 32.21
N SER A 213 -13.64 -7.43 30.88
CA SER A 213 -13.64 -6.17 30.15
C SER A 213 -14.84 -6.09 29.23
N ARG A 214 -15.37 -4.88 29.09
CA ARG A 214 -16.41 -4.55 28.11
C ARG A 214 -15.84 -4.40 26.69
N PHE A 215 -14.63 -3.87 26.57
CA PHE A 215 -14.00 -3.55 25.28
C PHE A 215 -12.95 -4.59 24.91
N PRO A 216 -12.70 -4.82 23.61
CA PRO A 216 -11.57 -5.62 23.19
C PRO A 216 -10.24 -5.01 23.63
N VAL A 217 -9.24 -5.87 23.81
CA VAL A 217 -7.89 -5.47 24.21
C VAL A 217 -6.89 -6.12 23.27
N ALA A 218 -5.95 -5.31 22.77
CA ALA A 218 -4.87 -5.78 21.92
C ALA A 218 -3.52 -5.75 22.65
N ASN A 219 -2.66 -6.71 22.34
CA ASN A 219 -1.22 -6.61 22.56
C ASN A 219 -0.51 -6.71 21.20
N THR A 220 -0.13 -5.55 20.66
CA THR A 220 0.45 -5.44 19.32
C THR A 220 1.84 -6.05 19.20
N CYS A 221 2.62 -6.09 20.29
CA CYS A 221 3.94 -6.74 20.28
C CYS A 221 3.84 -8.27 20.11
N GLU A 222 2.77 -8.86 20.65
CA GLU A 222 2.55 -10.32 20.67
C GLU A 222 1.45 -10.75 19.68
N ASN A 223 0.91 -9.83 18.89
CA ASN A 223 -0.22 -10.04 17.97
C ASN A 223 -1.43 -10.73 18.65
N ILE A 224 -1.75 -10.34 19.89
CA ILE A 224 -2.87 -10.93 20.65
C ILE A 224 -4.07 -10.01 20.58
N LEU A 225 -5.18 -10.52 20.06
CA LEU A 225 -6.49 -9.89 20.15
C LEU A 225 -7.33 -10.59 21.21
N ARG A 226 -7.82 -9.82 22.18
CA ARG A 226 -8.76 -10.30 23.19
C ARG A 226 -10.13 -9.71 22.93
N ILE A 227 -11.11 -10.54 22.60
CA ILE A 227 -12.47 -10.09 22.32
C ILE A 227 -13.40 -10.32 23.52
N PRO A 228 -14.28 -9.36 23.83
CA PRO A 228 -15.18 -9.47 24.97
C PRO A 228 -16.29 -10.49 24.71
N VAL A 229 -16.60 -11.29 25.72
CA VAL A 229 -17.71 -12.25 25.65
C VAL A 229 -19.03 -11.52 25.87
N HIS A 230 -19.86 -11.46 24.82
CA HIS A 230 -21.22 -10.90 24.89
C HIS A 230 -22.30 -11.96 24.68
N ALA A 231 -23.50 -11.65 25.16
CA ALA A 231 -24.70 -12.46 24.91
C ALA A 231 -25.40 -12.11 23.58
N VAL A 232 -25.19 -10.90 23.06
CA VAL A 232 -25.88 -10.35 21.89
C VAL A 232 -24.88 -9.69 20.94
N TYR A 233 -25.04 -9.95 19.64
CA TYR A 233 -24.14 -9.46 18.58
C TYR A 233 -24.06 -7.92 18.53
N THR A 234 -25.18 -7.21 18.64
CA THR A 234 -25.19 -5.74 18.53
C THR A 234 -24.37 -5.07 19.62
N SER A 235 -24.36 -5.62 20.84
CA SER A 235 -23.50 -5.13 21.93
C SER A 235 -22.02 -5.42 21.65
N PHE A 236 -21.71 -6.63 21.18
CA PHE A 236 -20.36 -7.01 20.76
C PHE A 236 -19.82 -6.03 19.70
N ARG A 237 -20.58 -5.86 18.62
CA ARG A 237 -20.23 -4.98 17.50
C ARG A 237 -20.03 -3.54 17.95
N SER A 238 -20.94 -2.98 18.75
CA SER A 238 -20.82 -1.60 19.24
C SER A 238 -19.56 -1.37 20.08
N ASP A 239 -19.18 -2.34 20.93
CA ASP A 239 -18.02 -2.20 21.80
C ASP A 239 -16.71 -2.45 21.04
N MET A 240 -16.71 -3.33 20.04
CA MET A 240 -15.61 -3.50 19.07
C MET A 240 -15.37 -2.21 18.27
N ASP A 241 -16.42 -1.67 17.64
CA ASP A 241 -16.36 -0.44 16.85
C ASP A 241 -15.81 0.73 17.69
N PHE A 242 -16.33 0.89 18.91
CA PHE A 242 -15.91 1.96 19.80
C PHE A 242 -14.42 1.84 20.15
N ALA A 243 -13.95 0.65 20.52
CA ALA A 243 -12.57 0.46 20.95
C ALA A 243 -11.56 0.68 19.81
N ILE A 244 -11.83 0.12 18.63
CA ILE A 244 -10.95 0.24 17.47
C ILE A 244 -10.84 1.70 17.02
N ARG A 245 -11.98 2.41 16.94
CA ARG A 245 -12.00 3.81 16.50
C ARG A 245 -11.38 4.79 17.49
N ASN A 246 -11.44 4.48 18.79
CA ASN A 246 -10.87 5.33 19.84
C ASN A 246 -9.45 4.92 20.25
N SER A 247 -8.84 3.97 19.54
CA SER A 247 -7.45 3.55 19.72
C SER A 247 -6.66 3.69 18.41
N PRO A 248 -6.65 4.88 17.76
CA PRO A 248 -5.87 5.03 16.53
C PRO A 248 -4.41 4.74 16.82
N GLY A 249 -3.82 3.80 16.07
CA GLY A 249 -2.40 3.47 16.17
C GLY A 249 -1.50 4.69 15.90
N PHE A 250 -0.21 4.58 16.20
CA PHE A 250 0.75 5.63 15.89
C PHE A 250 0.76 5.93 14.37
N GLY A 251 0.50 7.18 13.98
CA GLY A 251 0.70 7.66 12.60
C GLY A 251 -0.54 7.86 11.73
N ARG A 252 -1.77 7.70 12.27
CA ARG A 252 -3.01 8.09 11.58
C ARG A 252 -3.70 9.24 12.32
N ALA A 253 -3.19 10.45 12.14
CA ALA A 253 -3.83 11.71 12.53
C ALA A 253 -3.94 12.62 11.30
#